data_AF-A0A7C3Q1U9-F1
#
_entry.id   AF-A0A7C3Q1U9-F1
#
_cell.length_a   1.000
_cell.length_b   1.000
_cell.length_c   1.000
_cell.angle_alpha   90.00
_cell.angle_beta   90.00
_cell.angle_gamma   90.00
#
_symmetry.space_group_name_H-M   'P 1'
#
loop_
_entity.id
_entity.type
_entity.pdbx_description
1 polymer ?
#
loop_
_entity_poly.entity_id
_entity_poly.type
_entity_poly.pdbx_seq_one_letter_code
_entity_poly.pdbx_strand_id
1 'polypeptide(L)'
;MRPIARLVLIAVLGQVSMCGPWAGARGAEPATVYPDDSVAARDALPRARELAASGNLAEAARVLQGLLEQEGDRLLEVAGEGGLLFVSVRSLVHEALLGNAALLERYRQVEGVRAEKMLDDVDAREIERTRLLTRAGLMAALRVVQTEMEGGRFESARIALAQLKDHPDRRQDKGAARACALAAAQVARYVDREDVRGMAKAWAEEALALGERVEVN
;
A
#
# COMPACT_ATOMS: atom_id res chain seq x y z
N MET A 1 -36.00 23.11 64.91
CA MET A 1 -36.60 21.76 65.04
C MET A 1 -36.26 20.97 63.77
N ARG A 2 -35.47 19.90 63.90
CA ARG A 2 -35.05 18.99 62.80
C ARG A 2 -35.85 17.69 62.91
N PRO A 3 -36.17 17.02 61.79
CA PRO A 3 -36.08 15.56 61.73
C PRO A 3 -35.31 15.08 60.47
N ILE A 4 -34.23 14.29 60.63
CA ILE A 4 -34.16 12.81 60.56
C ILE A 4 -34.30 12.32 59.10
N ALA A 5 -33.23 12.21 58.31
CA ALA A 5 -32.28 11.09 58.23
C ALA A 5 -32.96 9.71 58.00
N ARG A 6 -32.88 9.17 56.78
CA ARG A 6 -33.01 7.73 56.51
C ARG A 6 -31.89 7.28 55.56
N LEU A 7 -30.84 6.74 56.20
CA LEU A 7 -29.84 5.86 55.62
C LEU A 7 -30.55 4.56 55.24
N VAL A 8 -30.48 4.16 53.96
CA VAL A 8 -30.89 2.82 53.52
C VAL A 8 -29.63 1.98 53.40
N LEU A 9 -29.45 1.12 54.40
CA LEU A 9 -28.45 0.07 54.49
C LEU A 9 -28.99 -1.13 53.68
N ILE A 10 -28.44 -1.41 52.50
CA ILE A 10 -28.73 -2.65 51.77
C ILE A 10 -27.62 -3.64 52.12
N ALA A 11 -28.01 -4.65 52.92
CA ALA A 11 -27.22 -5.84 53.17
C ALA A 11 -27.21 -6.72 51.91
N VAL A 12 -26.05 -6.90 51.30
CA VAL A 12 -25.84 -7.92 50.27
C VAL A 12 -25.41 -9.21 50.96
N LEU A 13 -26.38 -10.10 51.17
CA LEU A 13 -26.15 -11.47 51.61
C LEU A 13 -25.55 -12.29 50.47
N GLY A 14 -24.51 -13.05 50.81
CA GLY A 14 -23.75 -13.87 49.89
C GLY A 14 -24.55 -15.01 49.28
N GLN A 15 -24.24 -15.29 48.03
CA GLN A 15 -24.51 -16.56 47.38
C GLN A 15 -23.19 -17.05 46.79
N VAL A 16 -22.52 -17.94 47.53
CA VAL A 16 -21.38 -18.73 47.07
C VAL A 16 -21.94 -19.74 46.06
N SER A 17 -21.88 -19.39 44.78
CA SER A 17 -22.16 -20.31 43.69
C SER A 17 -20.98 -21.26 43.49
N MET A 18 -21.31 -22.55 43.47
CA MET A 18 -20.38 -23.67 43.43
C MET A 18 -19.50 -23.66 42.17
N CYS A 19 -18.25 -24.11 42.34
CA CYS A 19 -17.38 -24.57 41.26
C CYS A 19 -18.12 -25.58 40.37
N GLY A 20 -18.53 -25.14 39.18
CA GLY A 20 -18.84 -26.04 38.07
C GLY A 20 -17.53 -26.64 37.54
N PRO A 21 -17.49 -27.95 37.20
CA PRO A 21 -16.33 -28.55 36.57
C PRO A 21 -16.05 -27.84 35.24
N TRP A 22 -14.81 -27.38 35.10
CA TRP A 22 -14.24 -26.82 33.89
C TRP A 22 -14.32 -27.90 32.80
N ALA A 23 -15.40 -27.89 32.01
CA ALA A 23 -15.51 -28.68 30.82
C ALA A 23 -14.32 -28.31 29.93
N GLY A 24 -13.47 -29.32 29.65
CA GLY A 24 -12.18 -29.14 29.02
C GLY A 24 -12.25 -28.20 27.83
N ALA A 25 -11.40 -27.17 27.86
CA ALA A 25 -10.95 -26.52 26.65
C ALA A 25 -10.32 -27.63 25.79
N ARG A 26 -11.11 -28.20 24.87
CA ARG A 26 -10.56 -28.90 23.72
C ARG A 26 -9.63 -27.89 23.08
N GLY A 27 -8.32 -28.13 23.15
CA GLY A 27 -7.34 -27.30 22.47
C GLY A 27 -7.80 -27.17 21.03
N ALA A 28 -8.21 -25.97 20.64
CA ALA A 28 -8.40 -25.66 19.23
C ALA A 28 -7.03 -25.89 18.61
N GLU A 29 -6.92 -26.89 17.73
CA GLU A 29 -5.71 -27.05 16.92
C GLU A 29 -5.48 -25.70 16.23
N PRO A 30 -4.26 -25.14 16.31
CA PRO A 30 -3.98 -23.85 15.70
C PRO A 30 -4.34 -23.94 14.23
N ALA A 31 -5.27 -23.08 13.78
CA ALA A 31 -5.67 -23.04 12.39
C ALA A 31 -4.44 -22.78 11.52
N THR A 32 -4.09 -23.73 10.67
CA THR A 32 -3.00 -23.56 9.70
C THR A 32 -3.41 -22.47 8.71
N VAL A 33 -2.75 -21.31 8.82
CA VAL A 33 -2.93 -20.20 7.87
C VAL A 33 -2.05 -20.48 6.65
N TYR A 34 -2.67 -20.74 5.50
CA TYR A 34 -1.97 -20.89 4.23
C TYR A 34 -1.91 -19.54 3.51
N PRO A 35 -0.73 -19.12 3.00
CA PRO A 35 -0.63 -17.94 2.14
C PRO A 35 -1.48 -18.09 0.88
N ASP A 36 -2.09 -16.99 0.42
CA ASP A 36 -2.79 -16.96 -0.87
C ASP A 36 -1.78 -16.85 -2.01
N ASP A 37 -1.26 -18.00 -2.44
CA ASP A 37 -0.22 -18.11 -3.46
C ASP A 37 -0.78 -18.04 -4.88
N SER A 38 -0.12 -17.31 -5.77
CA SER A 38 -0.49 -17.27 -7.19
C SER A 38 0.26 -18.31 -8.01
N VAL A 39 -0.43 -19.38 -8.40
CA VAL A 39 0.14 -20.35 -9.36
C VAL A 39 0.32 -19.71 -10.75
N ALA A 40 -0.64 -18.89 -11.19
CA ALA A 40 -0.60 -18.25 -12.50
C ALA A 40 0.58 -17.27 -12.63
N ALA A 41 0.89 -16.51 -11.56
CA ALA A 41 1.99 -15.56 -11.61
C ALA A 41 3.38 -16.23 -11.66
N ARG A 42 3.54 -17.46 -11.13
CA ARG A 42 4.80 -18.22 -11.21
C ARG A 42 5.25 -18.45 -12.66
N ASP A 43 4.31 -18.69 -13.57
CA ASP A 43 4.61 -18.93 -14.99
C ASP A 43 4.57 -17.64 -15.81
N ALA A 44 3.62 -16.74 -15.51
CA ALA A 44 3.41 -15.54 -16.31
C ALA A 44 4.53 -14.50 -16.16
N LEU A 45 5.14 -14.35 -14.97
CA LEU A 45 6.23 -13.40 -14.75
C LEU A 45 7.49 -13.72 -15.58
N PRO A 46 8.05 -14.95 -15.52
CA PRO A 46 9.14 -15.35 -16.41
C PRO A 46 8.79 -15.16 -17.89
N ARG A 47 7.57 -15.53 -18.28
CA ARG A 47 7.11 -15.39 -19.66
C ARG A 47 7.08 -13.92 -20.11
N ALA A 48 6.60 -13.02 -19.28
CA ALA A 48 6.62 -11.59 -19.58
C ALA A 48 8.06 -11.06 -19.76
N ARG A 49 9.01 -11.54 -18.95
CA ARG A 49 10.43 -11.19 -19.06
C ARG A 49 11.04 -11.71 -20.37
N GLU A 50 10.72 -12.93 -20.79
CA GLU A 50 11.14 -13.47 -22.09
C GLU A 50 10.57 -12.68 -23.28
N LEU A 51 9.30 -12.31 -23.19
CA LEU A 51 8.65 -11.46 -24.21
C LEU A 51 9.34 -10.11 -24.31
N ALA A 52 9.68 -9.49 -23.18
CA ALA A 52 10.43 -8.24 -23.17
C ALA A 52 11.85 -8.41 -23.75
N ALA A 53 12.56 -9.48 -23.39
CA ALA A 53 13.91 -9.77 -23.89
C ALA A 53 13.95 -10.04 -25.41
N SER A 54 12.87 -10.58 -25.98
CA SER A 54 12.70 -10.78 -27.42
C SER A 54 12.16 -9.55 -28.16
N GLY A 55 12.02 -8.41 -27.47
CA GLY A 55 11.55 -7.15 -28.05
C GLY A 55 10.03 -7.04 -28.18
N ASN A 56 9.26 -8.04 -27.73
CA ASN A 56 7.81 -8.02 -27.74
C ASN A 56 7.23 -7.28 -26.51
N LEU A 57 7.56 -5.99 -26.40
CA LEU A 57 7.27 -5.16 -25.24
C LEU A 57 5.76 -4.95 -25.00
N ALA A 58 4.96 -4.88 -26.06
CA ALA A 58 3.52 -4.67 -25.95
C ALA A 58 2.81 -5.87 -25.30
N GLU A 59 3.18 -7.08 -25.71
CA GLU A 59 2.63 -8.30 -25.14
C GLU A 59 3.12 -8.53 -23.71
N ALA A 60 4.40 -8.25 -23.44
CA ALA A 60 4.94 -8.27 -22.09
C ALA A 60 4.16 -7.32 -21.15
N ALA A 61 3.93 -6.07 -21.57
CA ALA A 61 3.13 -5.10 -20.81
C ALA A 61 1.70 -5.59 -20.58
N ARG A 62 1.06 -6.20 -21.58
CA ARG A 62 -0.29 -6.76 -21.46
C ARG A 62 -0.37 -7.89 -20.42
N VAL A 63 0.60 -8.81 -20.42
CA VAL A 63 0.69 -9.90 -19.44
C VAL A 63 0.87 -9.33 -18.03
N LEU A 64 1.79 -8.39 -17.85
CA LEU A 64 2.04 -7.76 -16.55
C LEU A 64 0.82 -7.00 -16.02
N GLN A 65 0.11 -6.26 -16.88
CA GLN A 65 -1.12 -5.58 -16.49
C GLN A 65 -2.19 -6.58 -16.06
N GLY A 66 -2.36 -7.68 -16.79
CA GLY A 66 -3.31 -8.73 -16.41
C GLY A 66 -3.01 -9.33 -15.04
N LEU A 67 -1.73 -9.50 -14.70
CA LEU A 67 -1.32 -9.93 -13.36
C LEU A 67 -1.66 -8.91 -12.27
N LEU A 68 -1.49 -7.61 -12.52
CA LEU A 68 -1.86 -6.57 -11.56
C LEU A 68 -3.35 -6.56 -11.26
N GLU A 69 -4.18 -6.78 -12.29
CA GLU A 69 -5.64 -6.75 -12.18
C GLU A 69 -6.21 -7.99 -11.47
N GLN A 70 -5.62 -9.16 -11.69
CA GLN A 70 -6.18 -10.43 -11.23
C GLN A 70 -5.51 -10.99 -9.98
N GLU A 71 -4.20 -10.77 -9.84
CA GLU A 71 -3.33 -11.51 -8.92
C GLU A 71 -2.47 -10.56 -8.06
N GLY A 72 -2.63 -9.24 -8.18
CA GLY A 72 -1.70 -8.25 -7.63
C GLY A 72 -1.42 -8.37 -6.13
N ASP A 73 -2.41 -8.78 -5.33
CA ASP A 73 -2.27 -8.95 -3.88
C ASP A 73 -1.87 -10.36 -3.44
N ARG A 74 -1.84 -11.32 -4.38
CA ARG A 74 -1.37 -12.68 -4.09
C ARG A 74 0.13 -12.70 -3.87
N LEU A 75 0.59 -13.73 -3.19
CA LEU A 75 1.98 -13.90 -2.82
C LEU A 75 2.70 -14.89 -3.73
N LEU A 76 4.00 -14.69 -3.85
CA LEU A 76 4.93 -15.59 -4.50
C LEU A 76 6.12 -15.84 -3.58
N GLU A 77 6.51 -17.09 -3.49
CA GLU A 77 7.73 -17.51 -2.81
C GLU A 77 8.95 -17.17 -3.67
N VAL A 78 9.88 -16.42 -3.09
CA VAL A 78 11.15 -16.05 -3.70
C VAL A 78 12.28 -16.48 -2.76
N ALA A 79 13.35 -17.04 -3.31
CA ALA A 79 14.52 -17.38 -2.52
C ALA A 79 15.23 -16.11 -2.03
N GLY A 80 15.41 -15.97 -0.72
CA GLY A 80 16.18 -14.92 -0.08
C GLY A 80 17.37 -15.47 0.72
N GLU A 81 18.23 -14.59 1.22
CA GLU A 81 19.48 -14.94 1.91
C GLU A 81 19.29 -15.79 3.19
N GLY A 82 18.09 -15.81 3.76
CA GLY A 82 17.75 -16.57 4.98
C GLY A 82 16.61 -17.58 4.83
N GLY A 83 16.15 -17.85 3.60
CA GLY A 83 15.02 -18.75 3.34
C GLY A 83 14.04 -18.21 2.30
N LEU A 84 12.84 -18.79 2.27
CA LEU A 84 11.76 -18.35 1.39
C LEU A 84 11.16 -17.04 1.90
N LEU A 85 11.07 -16.04 1.03
CA LEU A 85 10.38 -14.78 1.26
C LEU A 85 9.10 -14.76 0.44
N PHE A 86 8.00 -14.32 1.05
CA PHE A 86 6.74 -14.12 0.35
C PHE A 86 6.67 -12.67 -0.10
N VAL A 87 6.59 -12.46 -1.41
CA VAL A 87 6.52 -11.14 -2.03
C VAL A 87 5.24 -11.03 -2.85
N SER A 88 4.59 -9.88 -2.81
CA SER A 88 3.37 -9.69 -3.61
C SER A 88 3.68 -9.72 -5.11
N VAL A 89 2.75 -10.25 -5.91
CA VAL A 89 2.83 -10.20 -7.37
C VAL A 89 2.97 -8.74 -7.84
N ARG A 90 2.26 -7.79 -7.22
CA ARG A 90 2.39 -6.36 -7.52
C ARG A 90 3.83 -5.87 -7.39
N SER A 91 4.51 -6.18 -6.28
CA SER A 91 5.91 -5.79 -6.06
C SER A 91 6.82 -6.35 -7.15
N LEU A 92 6.66 -7.62 -7.52
CA LEU A 92 7.47 -8.28 -8.55
C LEU A 92 7.20 -7.72 -9.96
N VAL A 93 5.95 -7.37 -10.27
CA VAL A 93 5.59 -6.69 -11.52
C VAL A 93 6.20 -5.29 -11.58
N HIS A 94 6.09 -4.51 -10.50
CA HIS A 94 6.70 -3.18 -10.44
C HIS A 94 8.22 -3.24 -10.58
N GLU A 95 8.88 -4.20 -9.93
CA GLU A 95 10.30 -4.44 -10.09
C GLU A 95 10.67 -4.77 -11.55
N ALA A 96 9.90 -5.65 -12.21
CA ALA A 96 10.13 -6.00 -13.60
C ALA A 96 9.97 -4.80 -14.55
N LEU A 97 8.97 -3.94 -14.31
CA LEU A 97 8.77 -2.71 -15.08
C LEU A 97 9.91 -1.71 -14.85
N LEU A 98 10.25 -1.42 -13.58
CA LEU A 98 11.32 -0.46 -13.23
C LEU A 98 12.71 -0.94 -13.68
N GLY A 99 12.94 -2.26 -13.73
CA GLY A 99 14.19 -2.85 -14.21
C GLY A 99 14.40 -2.79 -15.74
N ASN A 100 13.38 -2.42 -16.52
CA ASN A 100 13.47 -2.31 -17.98
C ASN A 100 12.77 -1.03 -18.48
N ALA A 101 13.55 0.03 -18.71
CA ALA A 101 13.04 1.34 -19.13
C ALA A 101 12.20 1.29 -20.41
N ALA A 102 12.57 0.48 -21.41
CA ALA A 102 11.82 0.36 -22.67
C ALA A 102 10.45 -0.30 -22.44
N LEU A 103 10.39 -1.31 -21.56
CA LEU A 103 9.15 -1.96 -21.17
C LEU A 103 8.25 -1.01 -20.37
N LEU A 104 8.79 -0.29 -19.40
CA LEU A 104 8.04 0.70 -18.61
C LEU A 104 7.45 1.80 -19.49
N GLU A 105 8.24 2.34 -20.43
CA GLU A 105 7.77 3.35 -21.37
C GLU A 105 6.62 2.78 -22.22
N ARG A 106 6.78 1.56 -22.74
CA ARG A 106 5.72 0.92 -23.51
C ARG A 106 4.46 0.67 -22.68
N TYR A 107 4.61 0.23 -21.44
CA TYR A 107 3.51 0.05 -20.48
C TYR A 107 2.77 1.36 -20.25
N ARG A 108 3.50 2.46 -19.98
CA ARG A 108 2.92 3.79 -19.74
C ARG A 108 2.18 4.34 -20.96
N GLN A 109 2.67 4.09 -22.17
CA GLN A 109 1.97 4.49 -23.40
C GLN A 109 0.62 3.78 -23.59
N VAL A 110 0.55 2.48 -23.26
CA VAL A 110 -0.65 1.67 -23.47
C VAL A 110 -1.66 1.87 -22.33
N GLU A 111 -1.20 1.75 -21.08
CA GLU A 111 -2.07 1.78 -19.90
C GLU A 111 -2.30 3.19 -19.37
N GLY A 112 -1.46 4.17 -19.70
CA GLY A 112 -1.63 5.56 -19.26
C GLY A 112 -2.95 6.17 -19.75
N VAL A 113 -3.29 6.00 -21.03
CA VAL A 113 -4.54 6.54 -21.61
C VAL A 113 -5.77 5.89 -20.96
N ARG A 114 -5.70 4.60 -20.60
CA ARG A 114 -6.79 3.92 -19.89
C ARG A 114 -6.90 4.41 -18.46
N ALA A 115 -5.78 4.52 -17.75
CA ALA A 115 -5.72 5.04 -16.39
C ALA A 115 -6.27 6.47 -16.27
N GLU A 116 -5.95 7.32 -17.24
CA GLU A 116 -6.46 8.70 -17.31
C GLU A 116 -7.98 8.73 -17.44
N LYS A 117 -8.56 7.91 -18.30
CA LYS A 117 -10.02 7.79 -18.41
C LYS A 117 -10.66 7.29 -17.13
N MET A 118 -10.00 6.35 -16.44
CA MET A 118 -10.50 5.82 -15.17
C MET A 118 -10.49 6.84 -14.04
N LEU A 119 -9.61 7.85 -14.05
CA LEU A 119 -9.50 8.83 -12.95
C LEU A 119 -10.77 9.66 -12.73
N ASP A 120 -11.63 9.77 -13.74
CA ASP A 120 -12.89 10.50 -13.66
C ASP A 120 -14.06 9.58 -13.23
N ASP A 121 -13.94 8.26 -13.49
CA ASP A 121 -15.07 7.30 -13.42
C ASP A 121 -14.93 6.24 -12.31
N VAL A 122 -13.70 5.92 -11.88
CA VAL A 122 -13.38 4.76 -11.02
C VAL A 122 -12.75 5.20 -9.69
N ASP A 123 -12.89 4.37 -8.64
CA ASP A 123 -12.23 4.56 -7.34
C ASP A 123 -10.71 4.67 -7.53
N ALA A 124 -10.13 5.75 -7.00
CA ALA A 124 -8.70 6.00 -7.00
C ALA A 124 -7.89 4.82 -6.45
N ARG A 125 -8.45 4.03 -5.52
CA ARG A 125 -7.78 2.83 -4.98
C ARG A 125 -7.56 1.77 -6.05
N GLU A 126 -8.49 1.56 -6.96
CA GLU A 126 -8.34 0.54 -7.99
C GLU A 126 -7.22 0.93 -8.97
N ILE A 127 -7.17 2.21 -9.36
CA ILE A 127 -6.13 2.73 -10.25
C ILE A 127 -4.76 2.70 -9.57
N GLU A 128 -4.69 3.09 -8.29
CA GLU A 128 -3.47 3.01 -7.47
C GLU A 128 -2.93 1.58 -7.42
N ARG A 129 -3.79 0.58 -7.18
CA ARG A 129 -3.39 -0.82 -7.08
C ARG A 129 -2.94 -1.44 -8.40
N THR A 130 -3.55 -1.03 -9.51
CA THR A 130 -3.41 -1.71 -10.81
C THR A 130 -2.55 -0.96 -11.82
N ARG A 131 -2.37 0.34 -11.65
CA ARG A 131 -1.70 1.22 -12.64
C ARG A 131 -0.77 2.23 -11.97
N LEU A 132 -0.21 1.90 -10.81
CA LEU A 132 0.60 2.79 -9.98
C LEU A 132 1.68 3.54 -10.77
N LEU A 133 2.38 2.85 -11.67
CA LEU A 133 3.53 3.39 -12.43
C LEU A 133 3.15 4.26 -13.64
N THR A 134 1.86 4.59 -13.80
CA THR A 134 1.39 5.59 -14.78
C THR A 134 1.22 6.96 -14.09
N ARG A 135 1.18 8.05 -14.87
CA ARG A 135 0.92 9.38 -14.30
C ARG A 135 -0.41 9.44 -13.55
N ALA A 136 -1.44 8.83 -14.12
CA ALA A 136 -2.75 8.72 -13.49
C ALA A 136 -2.72 7.87 -12.21
N GLY A 137 -1.93 6.79 -12.18
CA GLY A 137 -1.68 5.98 -10.99
C GLY A 137 -1.04 6.76 -9.85
N LEU A 138 -0.04 7.60 -10.12
CA LEU A 138 0.52 8.50 -9.11
C LEU A 138 -0.54 9.46 -8.56
N MET A 139 -1.34 10.08 -9.42
CA MET A 139 -2.40 10.98 -8.99
C MET A 139 -3.45 10.25 -8.15
N ALA A 140 -3.81 9.03 -8.53
CA ALA A 140 -4.71 8.16 -7.78
C ALA A 140 -4.13 7.82 -6.40
N ALA A 141 -2.84 7.47 -6.31
CA ALA A 141 -2.15 7.21 -5.05
C ALA A 141 -2.15 8.44 -4.12
N LEU A 142 -1.93 9.64 -4.66
CA LEU A 142 -2.03 10.88 -3.88
C LEU A 142 -3.46 11.15 -3.39
N ARG A 143 -4.49 10.84 -4.20
CA ARG A 143 -5.90 10.90 -3.76
C ARG A 143 -6.16 9.91 -2.62
N VAL A 144 -5.65 8.67 -2.71
CA VAL A 144 -5.75 7.68 -1.63
C VAL A 144 -5.09 8.21 -0.36
N VAL A 145 -3.86 8.73 -0.45
CA VAL A 145 -3.17 9.35 0.70
C VAL A 145 -4.02 10.45 1.33
N GLN A 146 -4.59 11.35 0.53
CA GLN A 146 -5.49 12.40 1.02
C GLN A 146 -6.71 11.82 1.75
N THR A 147 -7.40 10.85 1.16
CA THR A 147 -8.56 10.19 1.79
C THR A 147 -8.21 9.49 3.11
N GLU A 148 -7.02 8.88 3.20
CA GLU A 148 -6.54 8.29 4.46
C GLU A 148 -6.27 9.36 5.52
N MET A 149 -5.66 10.48 5.13
CA MET A 149 -5.39 11.61 6.03
C MET A 149 -6.67 12.25 6.56
N GLU A 150 -7.65 12.50 5.69
CA GLU A 150 -8.97 13.04 6.05
C GLU A 150 -9.74 12.10 6.99
N GLY A 151 -9.53 10.78 6.84
CA GLY A 151 -10.08 9.77 7.73
C GLY A 151 -9.31 9.54 9.04
N GLY A 152 -8.24 10.31 9.31
CA GLY A 152 -7.40 10.14 10.49
C GLY A 152 -6.53 8.86 10.50
N ARG A 153 -6.37 8.20 9.34
CA ARG A 153 -5.62 6.94 9.19
C ARG A 153 -4.21 7.20 8.68
N PHE A 154 -3.42 7.91 9.49
CA PHE A 154 -2.10 8.43 9.10
C PHE A 154 -1.07 7.35 8.74
N GLU A 155 -1.10 6.19 9.41
CA GLU A 155 -0.23 5.06 9.05
C GLU A 155 -0.60 4.44 7.69
N SER A 156 -1.90 4.35 7.36
CA SER A 156 -2.33 3.91 6.03
C SER A 156 -1.90 4.92 4.97
N ALA A 157 -2.01 6.22 5.25
CA ALA A 157 -1.51 7.28 4.37
C ALA A 157 0.00 7.14 4.15
N ARG A 158 0.78 6.88 5.20
CA ARG A 158 2.23 6.62 5.10
C ARG A 158 2.53 5.41 4.22
N ILE A 159 1.81 4.29 4.39
CA ILE A 159 2.01 3.07 3.61
C ILE A 159 1.71 3.34 2.13
N ALA A 160 0.58 4.00 1.83
CA ALA A 160 0.22 4.37 0.46
C ALA A 160 1.29 5.27 -0.17
N LEU A 161 1.79 6.25 0.59
CA LEU A 161 2.83 7.16 0.11
C LEU A 161 4.16 6.44 -0.14
N ALA A 162 4.55 5.49 0.72
CA ALA A 162 5.80 4.74 0.57
C ALA A 162 5.89 4.00 -0.77
N GLN A 163 4.76 3.62 -1.38
CA GLN A 163 4.72 2.99 -2.71
C GLN A 163 5.23 3.93 -3.82
N LEU A 164 5.18 5.25 -3.62
CA LEU A 164 5.65 6.25 -4.59
C LEU A 164 7.15 6.53 -4.53
N LYS A 165 7.90 5.86 -3.64
CA LYS A 165 9.35 6.08 -3.45
C LYS A 165 10.13 5.99 -4.76
N ASP A 166 9.85 4.97 -5.56
CA ASP A 166 10.56 4.69 -6.81
C ASP A 166 9.76 5.07 -8.06
N HIS A 167 8.71 5.87 -7.89
CA HIS A 167 7.87 6.30 -9.01
C HIS A 167 8.64 7.29 -9.94
N PRO A 168 8.69 7.04 -11.27
CA PRO A 168 9.50 7.85 -12.19
C PRO A 168 9.09 9.31 -12.24
N ASP A 169 7.78 9.60 -12.26
CA ASP A 169 7.28 10.98 -12.36
C ASP A 169 7.67 11.84 -11.14
N ARG A 170 7.95 11.23 -9.98
CA ARG A 170 8.39 11.97 -8.78
C ARG A 170 9.75 12.63 -8.98
N ARG A 171 10.59 12.07 -9.86
CA ARG A 171 11.94 12.58 -10.16
C ARG A 171 12.03 13.38 -11.46
N GLN A 172 11.00 13.29 -12.31
CA GLN A 172 11.03 13.85 -13.67
C GLN A 172 10.04 15.01 -13.86
N ASP A 173 8.92 15.00 -13.14
CA ASP A 173 7.89 16.02 -13.25
C ASP A 173 7.86 16.90 -12.00
N LYS A 174 8.10 18.20 -12.18
CA LYS A 174 8.11 19.18 -11.08
C LYS A 174 6.80 19.20 -10.28
N GLY A 175 5.66 19.04 -10.94
CA GLY A 175 4.35 19.07 -10.30
C GLY A 175 4.12 17.84 -9.43
N ALA A 176 4.45 16.66 -9.95
CA ALA A 176 4.37 15.40 -9.23
C ALA A 176 5.36 15.36 -8.05
N ALA A 177 6.60 15.82 -8.26
CA ALA A 177 7.61 15.94 -7.22
C ALA A 177 7.12 16.81 -6.05
N ARG A 178 6.62 18.02 -6.36
CA ARG A 178 6.04 18.94 -5.38
C ARG A 178 4.85 18.33 -4.65
N ALA A 179 3.92 17.70 -5.38
CA ALA A 179 2.73 17.09 -4.78
C ALA A 179 3.09 15.95 -3.81
N CYS A 180 4.03 15.08 -4.20
CA CYS A 180 4.54 14.01 -3.33
C CYS A 180 5.24 14.58 -2.09
N ALA A 181 6.10 15.59 -2.26
CA ALA A 181 6.80 16.23 -1.14
C ALA A 181 5.84 16.90 -0.14
N LEU A 182 4.80 17.58 -0.63
CA LEU A 182 3.76 18.16 0.22
C LEU A 182 2.98 17.09 1.00
N ALA A 183 2.59 16.01 0.33
CA ALA A 183 1.91 14.89 0.98
C ALA A 183 2.80 14.24 2.06
N ALA A 184 4.10 14.04 1.77
CA ALA A 184 5.07 13.52 2.73
C ALA A 184 5.25 14.43 3.94
N ALA A 185 5.40 15.74 3.72
CA ALA A 185 5.49 16.72 4.78
C ALA A 185 4.22 16.72 5.65
N GLN A 186 3.03 16.60 5.05
CA GLN A 186 1.78 16.52 5.79
C GLN A 186 1.69 15.25 6.64
N VAL A 187 2.01 14.08 6.09
CA VAL A 187 2.03 12.80 6.82
C VAL A 187 3.04 12.84 7.98
N ALA A 188 4.23 13.42 7.77
CA ALA A 188 5.28 13.52 8.78
C ALA A 188 4.87 14.34 10.01
N ARG A 189 3.89 15.24 9.89
CA ARG A 189 3.36 16.02 11.03
C ARG A 189 2.51 15.17 11.99
N TYR A 190 1.94 14.07 11.51
CA TYR A 190 1.06 13.20 12.30
C TYR A 190 1.70 11.85 12.65
N VAL A 191 2.72 11.43 11.90
CA VAL A 191 3.45 10.19 12.15
C VAL A 191 4.85 10.50 12.70
N ASP A 192 5.01 10.37 14.03
CA ASP A 192 6.28 10.63 14.73
C ASP A 192 7.28 9.47 14.52
N ARG A 193 7.85 9.39 13.32
CA ARG A 193 8.91 8.43 12.99
C ARG A 193 10.02 9.09 12.18
N GLU A 194 11.26 8.67 12.46
CA GLU A 194 12.45 9.22 11.81
C GLU A 194 12.48 8.92 10.30
N ASP A 195 12.07 7.72 9.88
CA ASP A 195 12.00 7.33 8.48
C ASP A 195 11.02 8.19 7.68
N VAL A 196 9.88 8.56 8.27
CA VAL A 196 8.88 9.43 7.62
C VAL A 196 9.39 10.86 7.50
N ARG A 197 10.03 11.41 8.54
CA ARG A 197 10.68 12.72 8.48
C ARG A 197 11.81 12.74 7.46
N GLY A 198 12.63 11.69 7.41
CA GLY A 198 13.70 11.53 6.43
C GLY A 198 13.17 11.50 5.00
N MET A 199 12.10 10.74 4.76
CA MET A 199 11.41 10.70 3.47
C MET A 199 10.88 12.08 3.06
N ALA A 200 10.20 12.79 3.96
CA ALA A 200 9.66 14.12 3.66
C ALA A 200 10.78 15.12 3.29
N LYS A 201 11.90 15.12 4.02
CA LYS A 201 13.06 15.96 3.71
C LYS A 201 13.67 15.61 2.36
N ALA A 202 13.94 14.33 2.12
CA ALA A 202 14.52 13.87 0.86
C ALA A 202 13.65 14.25 -0.34
N TRP A 203 12.32 14.11 -0.22
CA TRP A 203 11.41 14.44 -1.31
C TRP A 203 11.28 15.95 -1.53
N ALA A 204 11.38 16.76 -0.48
CA ALA A 204 11.44 18.21 -0.61
C ALA A 204 12.74 18.68 -1.30
N GLU A 205 13.87 18.03 -1.02
CA GLU A 205 15.14 18.28 -1.73
C GLU A 205 15.07 17.88 -3.21
N GLU A 206 14.45 16.73 -3.52
CA GLU A 206 14.22 16.31 -4.90
C GLU A 206 13.31 17.30 -5.66
N ALA A 207 12.23 17.78 -5.02
CA ALA A 207 11.37 18.82 -5.59
C ALA A 207 12.14 20.13 -5.82
N LEU A 208 13.00 20.52 -4.87
CA LEU A 208 13.83 21.71 -4.96
C LEU A 208 14.82 21.62 -6.12
N ALA A 209 15.42 20.45 -6.35
CA ALA A 209 16.30 20.20 -7.49
C ALA A 209 15.59 20.38 -8.85
N LEU A 210 14.26 20.20 -8.89
CA LEU A 210 13.40 20.48 -10.05
C LEU A 210 12.84 21.90 -10.07
N GLY A 211 13.24 22.76 -9.12
CA GLY A 211 12.82 24.17 -9.02
C GLY A 211 11.57 24.43 -8.18
N GLU A 212 11.04 23.43 -7.47
CA GLU A 212 9.85 23.56 -6.63
C GLU A 212 10.21 23.54 -5.15
N ARG A 213 9.98 24.65 -4.44
CA ARG A 213 10.27 24.75 -3.01
C ARG A 213 9.11 24.19 -2.19
N VAL A 214 9.42 23.26 -1.29
CA VAL A 214 8.48 22.70 -0.30
C VAL A 214 9.10 22.82 1.10
N GLU A 215 8.32 23.36 2.04
CA GLU A 215 8.75 23.51 3.43
C GLU A 215 8.34 22.28 4.25
N VAL A 216 9.32 21.67 4.92
CA VAL A 216 9.12 20.53 5.83
C VAL A 216 9.38 21.05 7.24
N ASN A 217 8.32 21.21 8.03
CA ASN A 217 8.39 21.62 9.44
C ASN A 217 8.68 20.42 10.35
#